data_AF-A0A522MTI1-F1
#
_entry.id   AF-A0A522MTI1-F1
#
_cell.length_a   1.000
_cell.length_b   1.000
_cell.length_c   1.000
_cell.angle_alpha   90.00
_cell.angle_beta   90.00
_cell.angle_gamma   90.00
#
_symmetry.space_group_name_H-M   'P 1'
#
loop_
_entity.id
_entity.type
_entity.pdbx_description
1 polymer ?
#
loop_
_entity_poly.entity_id
_entity_poly.type
_entity_poly.pdbx_seq_one_letter_code
_entity_poly.pdbx_strand_id
1 'polypeptide(L)'
;MSSNLATRPLLRWDGFTLRIDLDMVELVVNRELARRVPALRRLEIAGEGDELELRIEAAWQGIPARISARVRELRLHRRVFGCRLEGLRGPLGIPLPVSLAGAVARRLGRGMVRFDPEDHVVLADLRQFLPEGLEVRVKDVRCEGRWLRVELAGGSLAAVLAGVAGAAT
;
A
#
# COMPACT_ATOMS: atom_id res chain seq x y z
N MET A 1 -25.49 -1.59 30.41
CA MET A 1 -25.90 -2.06 29.06
C MET A 1 -25.06 -1.44 27.92
N SER A 2 -23.82 -1.04 28.19
CA SER A 2 -22.99 -0.24 27.25
C SER A 2 -21.95 -1.05 26.46
N SER A 3 -21.91 -2.38 26.66
CA SER A 3 -20.87 -3.26 26.07
C SER A 3 -21.20 -3.74 24.64
N ASN A 4 -22.50 -3.83 24.28
CA ASN A 4 -22.92 -4.37 22.98
C ASN A 4 -22.96 -3.36 21.82
N LEU A 5 -22.74 -2.07 22.08
CA LEU A 5 -22.66 -1.06 21.02
C LEU A 5 -21.27 -1.00 20.38
N ALA A 6 -20.22 -1.40 21.11
CA ALA A 6 -18.84 -1.39 20.61
C ALA A 6 -18.55 -2.48 19.57
N THR A 7 -19.42 -3.49 19.44
CA THR A 7 -19.24 -4.65 18.55
C THR A 7 -20.11 -4.64 17.31
N ARG A 8 -21.04 -3.69 17.15
CA ARG A 8 -21.85 -3.58 15.93
C ARG A 8 -21.15 -2.73 14.88
N PRO A 9 -21.02 -3.21 13.63
CA PRO A 9 -20.43 -2.40 12.57
C PRO A 9 -21.34 -1.22 12.24
N LEU A 10 -20.74 -0.04 12.09
CA LEU A 10 -21.40 1.17 11.59
C LEU A 10 -21.86 0.99 10.14
N LEU A 11 -20.98 0.37 9.34
CA LEU A 11 -21.23 0.05 7.93
C LEU A 11 -20.80 -1.38 7.67
N ARG A 12 -21.57 -2.08 6.83
CA ARG A 12 -21.24 -3.41 6.30
C ARG A 12 -21.57 -3.43 4.82
N TRP A 13 -20.75 -4.13 4.05
CA TRP A 13 -20.97 -4.40 2.63
C TRP A 13 -20.65 -5.86 2.34
N ASP A 14 -21.24 -6.42 1.28
CA ASP A 14 -21.07 -7.82 0.90
C ASP A 14 -20.08 -8.03 -0.27
N GLY A 15 -19.63 -6.93 -0.88
CA GLY A 15 -18.57 -6.88 -1.88
C GLY A 15 -18.82 -5.75 -2.87
N PHE A 16 -17.75 -5.13 -3.36
CA PHE A 16 -17.83 -4.14 -4.41
C PHE A 16 -16.50 -4.03 -5.15
N THR A 17 -16.57 -3.46 -6.35
CA THR A 17 -15.39 -3.20 -7.17
C THR A 17 -15.03 -1.73 -7.07
N LEU A 18 -13.81 -1.47 -6.60
CA LEU A 18 -13.19 -0.14 -6.68
C LEU A 18 -12.41 -0.03 -7.97
N ARG A 19 -12.59 1.07 -8.68
CA ARG A 19 -11.72 1.46 -9.80
C ARG A 19 -10.91 2.65 -9.34
N ILE A 20 -9.60 2.46 -9.24
CA ILE A 20 -8.68 3.49 -8.81
C ILE A 20 -7.90 3.96 -10.03
N ASP A 21 -7.96 5.26 -10.31
CA ASP A 21 -7.20 5.87 -11.40
C ASP A 21 -5.71 5.90 -11.03
N LEU A 22 -4.89 5.19 -11.81
CA LEU A 22 -3.45 5.09 -11.57
C LEU A 22 -2.72 6.41 -11.80
N ASP A 23 -3.20 7.27 -12.70
CA ASP A 23 -2.61 8.59 -12.93
C ASP A 23 -2.81 9.48 -11.70
N MET A 24 -3.99 9.38 -11.06
CA MET A 24 -4.26 10.08 -9.80
C MET A 24 -3.44 9.50 -8.64
N VAL A 25 -3.27 8.18 -8.57
CA VAL A 25 -2.41 7.55 -7.55
C VAL A 25 -0.97 8.02 -7.71
N GLU A 26 -0.43 7.99 -8.93
CA GLU A 26 0.92 8.49 -9.22
C GLU A 26 1.07 9.96 -8.82
N LEU A 27 0.09 10.81 -9.17
CA LEU A 27 0.11 12.23 -8.82
C LEU A 27 0.18 12.43 -7.29
N VAL A 28 -0.70 11.77 -6.54
CA VAL A 28 -0.77 11.88 -5.08
C VAL A 28 0.50 11.34 -4.43
N VAL A 29 0.95 10.15 -4.85
CA VAL A 29 2.13 9.51 -4.27
C VAL A 29 3.39 10.32 -4.58
N ASN A 30 3.57 10.81 -5.81
CA ASN A 30 4.72 11.65 -6.15
C ASN A 30 4.75 12.95 -5.34
N ARG A 31 3.59 13.58 -5.13
CA ARG A 31 3.48 14.77 -4.28
C ARG A 31 3.90 14.50 -2.84
N GLU A 32 3.50 13.35 -2.29
CA GLU A 32 3.86 12.97 -0.92
C GLU A 32 5.32 12.47 -0.79
N LEU A 33 5.83 11.74 -1.78
CA LEU A 33 7.22 11.26 -1.81
C LEU A 33 8.19 12.43 -1.86
N ALA A 34 7.94 13.43 -2.71
CA ALA A 34 8.76 14.64 -2.81
C ALA A 34 8.89 15.38 -1.47
N ARG A 35 7.84 15.32 -0.63
CA ARG A 35 7.84 15.93 0.71
C ARG A 35 8.62 15.12 1.74
N ARG A 36 8.60 13.78 1.64
CA ARG A 36 9.09 12.88 2.70
C ARG A 36 10.49 12.33 2.44
N VAL A 37 10.88 12.15 1.18
CA VAL A 37 12.14 11.49 0.80
C VAL A 37 12.82 12.27 -0.34
N PRO A 38 13.76 13.20 -0.03
CA PRO A 38 14.42 14.04 -1.03
C PRO A 38 15.19 13.28 -2.11
N ALA A 39 15.60 12.05 -1.80
CA ALA A 39 16.30 11.18 -2.73
C ALA A 39 15.37 10.51 -3.76
N LEU A 40 14.06 10.47 -3.53
CA LEU A 40 13.09 9.94 -4.49
C LEU A 40 12.56 11.06 -5.36
N ARG A 41 12.66 10.88 -6.68
CA ARG A 41 12.22 11.88 -7.66
C ARG A 41 10.85 11.55 -8.22
N ARG A 42 10.61 10.28 -8.54
CA ARG A 42 9.38 9.85 -9.20
C ARG A 42 9.05 8.39 -8.90
N LEU A 43 7.77 8.10 -8.79
CA LEU A 43 7.16 6.78 -8.84
C LEU A 43 6.24 6.75 -10.06
N GLU A 44 6.41 5.74 -10.90
CA GLU A 44 5.49 5.37 -11.96
C GLU A 44 4.92 3.99 -11.64
N ILE A 45 3.64 3.80 -11.94
CA ILE A 45 2.93 2.55 -11.72
C ILE A 45 2.48 2.05 -13.09
N ALA A 46 3.04 0.93 -13.50
CA ALA A 46 2.55 0.18 -14.65
C ALA A 46 1.96 -1.14 -14.16
N GLY A 47 1.07 -1.73 -14.94
CA GLY A 47 0.54 -3.03 -14.62
C GLY A 47 -0.31 -3.57 -15.76
N GLU A 48 -0.38 -4.89 -15.82
CA GLU A 48 -1.16 -5.61 -16.80
C GLU A 48 -1.67 -6.90 -16.14
N GLY A 49 -2.98 -7.15 -16.23
CA GLY A 49 -3.58 -8.29 -15.56
C GLY A 49 -3.40 -8.19 -14.05
N ASP A 50 -2.79 -9.21 -13.43
CA ASP A 50 -2.56 -9.34 -11.99
C ASP A 50 -1.18 -8.84 -11.52
N GLU A 51 -0.36 -8.31 -12.44
CA GLU A 51 0.96 -7.75 -12.11
C GLU A 51 0.93 -6.23 -11.99
N LEU A 52 1.62 -5.72 -10.95
CA LEU A 52 2.01 -4.33 -10.84
C LEU A 52 3.53 -4.20 -10.92
N GLU A 53 4.01 -3.33 -11.80
CA GLU A 53 5.39 -2.86 -11.82
C GLU A 53 5.47 -1.43 -11.27
N LEU A 54 6.12 -1.30 -10.12
CA LEU A 54 6.44 -0.02 -9.49
C LEU A 54 7.82 0.42 -9.99
N ARG A 55 7.91 1.53 -10.71
CA ARG A 55 9.18 2.08 -11.19
C ARG A 55 9.51 3.34 -10.41
N ILE A 56 10.61 3.27 -9.67
CA ILE A 56 11.08 4.33 -8.79
C ILE A 56 12.33 4.96 -9.42
N GLU A 57 12.28 6.26 -9.62
CA GLU A 57 13.44 7.08 -9.96
C GLU A 57 13.96 7.76 -8.71
N ALA A 58 15.23 7.51 -8.39
CA ALA A 58 15.88 8.01 -7.21
C ALA A 58 17.26 8.61 -7.56
N ALA A 59 17.73 9.57 -6.77
CA ALA A 59 19.12 10.01 -6.79
C ALA A 59 19.89 9.28 -5.69
N TRP A 60 20.74 8.33 -6.07
CA TRP A 60 21.64 7.66 -5.15
C TRP A 60 23.00 8.36 -5.16
N GLN A 61 23.35 9.05 -4.07
CA GLN A 61 24.63 9.80 -3.97
C GLN A 61 24.85 10.77 -5.15
N GLY A 62 23.76 11.38 -5.66
CA GLY A 62 23.81 12.30 -6.80
C GLY A 62 23.65 11.63 -8.17
N ILE A 63 23.75 10.30 -8.26
CA ILE A 63 23.59 9.55 -9.50
C ILE A 63 22.10 9.18 -9.67
N PRO A 64 21.46 9.53 -10.80
CA PRO A 64 20.10 9.09 -11.09
C PRO A 64 20.10 7.57 -11.31
N ALA A 65 19.25 6.88 -10.56
CA ALA A 65 19.04 5.46 -10.62
C ALA A 65 17.54 5.18 -10.81
N ARG A 66 17.23 4.28 -11.74
CA ARG A 66 15.88 3.76 -11.95
C ARG A 66 15.84 2.33 -11.42
N ILE A 67 14.90 2.06 -10.52
CA ILE A 67 14.68 0.74 -9.94
C ILE A 67 13.24 0.37 -10.27
N SER A 68 13.01 -0.84 -10.79
CA SER A 68 11.66 -1.38 -10.91
C SER A 68 11.45 -2.57 -9.98
N ALA A 69 10.24 -2.66 -9.43
CA ALA A 69 9.81 -3.74 -8.55
C ALA A 69 8.52 -4.31 -9.12
N ARG A 70 8.49 -5.63 -9.35
CA ARG A 70 7.27 -6.34 -9.75
C ARG A 70 6.62 -6.95 -8.54
N VAL A 71 5.34 -6.65 -8.32
CA VAL A 71 4.57 -7.14 -7.19
C VAL A 71 3.28 -7.80 -7.64
N ARG A 72 2.86 -8.81 -6.88
CA ARG A 72 1.62 -9.58 -7.04
C ARG A 72 0.93 -9.79 -5.68
N GLU A 73 -0.23 -10.43 -5.70
CA GLU A 73 -0.94 -10.89 -4.51
C GLU A 73 -1.19 -9.78 -3.47
N LEU A 74 -1.78 -8.69 -3.95
CA LEU A 74 -2.08 -7.52 -3.14
C LEU A 74 -3.19 -7.86 -2.13
N ARG A 75 -2.92 -7.69 -0.85
CA ARG A 75 -3.87 -7.97 0.23
C ARG A 75 -3.94 -6.80 1.20
N LEU A 76 -5.15 -6.52 1.68
CA LEU A 76 -5.37 -5.61 2.80
C LEU A 76 -6.03 -6.40 3.92
N HIS A 77 -5.46 -6.37 5.11
CA HIS A 77 -6.02 -7.00 6.30
C HIS A 77 -5.70 -6.17 7.54
N ARG A 78 -6.72 -5.83 8.34
CA ARG A 78 -6.56 -5.04 9.58
C ARG A 78 -5.69 -3.78 9.41
N ARG A 79 -5.89 -3.05 8.29
CA ARG A 79 -5.13 -1.84 7.92
C ARG A 79 -3.64 -2.08 7.61
N VAL A 80 -3.23 -3.32 7.37
CA VAL A 80 -1.91 -3.68 6.83
C VAL A 80 -2.08 -4.11 5.38
N PHE A 81 -1.38 -3.44 4.49
CA PHE A 81 -1.30 -3.79 3.08
C PHE A 81 -0.09 -4.68 2.85
N GLY A 82 -0.28 -5.85 2.23
CA GLY A 82 0.76 -6.78 1.88
C GLY A 82 0.81 -7.01 0.38
N CYS A 83 2.01 -7.21 -0.17
CA CYS A 83 2.19 -7.69 -1.54
C CYS A 83 3.41 -8.59 -1.63
N ARG A 84 3.37 -9.56 -2.54
CA ARG A 84 4.50 -10.45 -2.84
C ARG A 84 5.38 -9.81 -3.90
N LEU A 85 6.66 -9.69 -3.61
CA LEU A 85 7.67 -9.14 -4.52
C LEU A 85 8.22 -10.28 -5.41
N GLU A 86 7.95 -10.21 -6.71
CA GLU A 86 8.40 -11.21 -7.68
C GLU A 86 9.83 -10.91 -8.17
N GLY A 87 10.24 -9.65 -8.15
CA GLY A 87 11.59 -9.30 -8.55
C GLY A 87 11.90 -7.82 -8.49
N LEU A 88 13.19 -7.52 -8.43
CA LEU A 88 13.76 -6.19 -8.50
C LEU A 88 14.66 -6.08 -9.71
N ARG A 89 14.55 -4.97 -10.43
CA ARG A 89 15.47 -4.61 -11.50
C ARG A 89 16.07 -3.24 -11.20
N GLY A 90 17.36 -3.13 -11.40
CA GLY A 90 18.11 -1.90 -11.26
C GLY A 90 18.15 -1.09 -12.55
N PRO A 91 19.03 -0.09 -12.60
CA PRO A 91 19.28 0.69 -13.80
C PRO A 91 19.61 -0.25 -14.96
N LEU A 92 19.13 0.07 -16.17
CA LEU A 92 19.33 -0.72 -17.39
C LEU A 92 18.67 -2.12 -17.37
N GLY A 93 17.77 -2.40 -16.41
CA GLY A 93 17.01 -3.66 -16.36
C GLY A 93 17.77 -4.83 -15.72
N ILE A 94 18.93 -4.57 -15.12
CA ILE A 94 19.76 -5.60 -14.46
C ILE A 94 19.02 -6.16 -13.25
N PRO A 95 18.83 -7.48 -13.11
CA PRO A 95 18.22 -8.08 -11.92
C PRO A 95 19.00 -7.72 -10.65
N LEU A 96 18.29 -7.29 -9.61
CA LEU A 96 18.87 -6.99 -8.31
C LEU A 96 18.50 -8.08 -7.29
N PRO A 97 19.38 -8.35 -6.32
CA PRO A 97 19.05 -9.22 -5.20
C PRO A 97 17.80 -8.73 -4.47
N VAL A 98 16.84 -9.62 -4.22
CA VAL A 98 15.59 -9.29 -3.52
C VAL A 98 15.83 -8.76 -2.11
N SER A 99 16.94 -9.15 -1.47
CA SER A 99 17.41 -8.59 -0.18
C SER A 99 17.59 -7.07 -0.20
N LEU A 100 17.81 -6.47 -1.37
CA LEU A 100 17.92 -5.03 -1.55
C LEU A 100 16.58 -4.32 -1.32
N ALA A 101 15.44 -5.00 -1.50
CA ALA A 101 14.13 -4.48 -1.12
C ALA A 101 14.06 -4.18 0.37
N GLY A 102 14.68 -4.99 1.23
CA GLY A 102 14.74 -4.71 2.67
C GLY A 102 15.49 -3.42 2.98
N ALA A 103 16.59 -3.14 2.26
CA ALA A 103 17.32 -1.89 2.42
C ALA A 103 16.50 -0.68 1.96
N VAL A 104 15.81 -0.80 0.83
CA VAL A 104 14.89 0.23 0.31
C VAL A 104 13.73 0.45 1.27
N ALA A 105 13.07 -0.62 1.73
CA ALA A 105 11.96 -0.56 2.69
C ALA A 105 12.37 0.11 4.01
N ARG A 106 13.55 -0.19 4.56
CA ARG A 106 14.08 0.49 5.74
C ARG A 106 14.31 1.98 5.51
N ARG A 107 14.84 2.34 4.33
CA ARG A 107 15.16 3.73 3.98
C ARG A 107 13.92 4.57 3.68
N LEU A 108 12.93 3.99 3.00
CA LEU A 108 11.69 4.68 2.60
C LEU A 108 10.62 4.63 3.69
N GLY A 109 10.59 3.54 4.45
CA GLY A 109 9.47 3.19 5.31
C GLY A 109 9.45 3.92 6.64
N ARG A 110 10.59 4.35 7.23
CA ARG A 110 10.64 4.89 8.62
C ARG A 110 9.72 4.14 9.61
N GLY A 111 9.63 2.80 9.50
CA GLY A 111 8.75 1.94 10.30
C GLY A 111 7.37 1.63 9.71
N MET A 112 6.92 2.37 8.69
CA MET A 112 5.67 2.16 7.95
C MET A 112 5.76 0.98 6.96
N VAL A 113 6.95 0.68 6.43
CA VAL A 113 7.14 -0.43 5.49
C VAL A 113 8.12 -1.44 6.08
N ARG A 114 7.73 -2.72 6.04
CA ARG A 114 8.54 -3.87 6.43
C ARG A 114 8.69 -4.81 5.25
N PHE A 115 9.77 -5.58 5.25
CA PHE A 115 10.05 -6.57 4.23
C PHE A 115 10.39 -7.89 4.91
N ASP A 116 9.69 -8.94 4.51
CA ASP A 116 9.96 -10.32 4.88
C ASP A 116 10.80 -10.98 3.78
N PRO A 117 12.06 -11.34 4.06
CA PRO A 117 12.94 -11.95 3.06
C PRO A 117 12.63 -13.42 2.79
N GLU A 118 11.95 -14.15 3.69
CA GLU A 118 11.67 -15.58 3.50
C GLU A 118 10.53 -15.76 2.49
N ASP A 119 9.46 -14.98 2.64
CA ASP A 119 8.28 -15.04 1.77
C ASP A 119 8.31 -14.00 0.64
N HIS A 120 9.35 -13.17 0.58
CA HIS A 120 9.45 -11.99 -0.31
C HIS A 120 8.24 -11.05 -0.20
N VAL A 121 7.67 -10.89 0.99
CA VAL A 121 6.47 -10.06 1.21
C VAL A 121 6.87 -8.67 1.69
N VAL A 122 6.32 -7.65 1.05
CA VAL A 122 6.38 -6.26 1.52
C VAL A 122 5.09 -5.96 2.28
N LEU A 123 5.22 -5.46 3.51
CA LEU A 123 4.11 -5.05 4.36
C LEU A 123 4.16 -3.55 4.60
N ALA A 124 3.08 -2.85 4.25
CA ALA A 124 2.88 -1.44 4.54
C ALA A 124 1.80 -1.26 5.61
N ASP A 125 2.15 -0.59 6.69
CA ASP A 125 1.26 -0.21 7.77
C ASP A 125 0.46 1.04 7.37
N LEU A 126 -0.85 0.87 7.18
CA LEU A 126 -1.75 1.93 6.78
C LEU A 126 -2.60 2.46 7.94
N ARG A 127 -2.27 2.14 9.20
CA ARG A 127 -3.06 2.57 10.38
C ARG A 127 -3.24 4.09 10.47
N GLN A 128 -2.29 4.88 9.96
CA GLN A 128 -2.39 6.34 9.93
C GLN A 128 -3.29 6.89 8.81
N PHE A 129 -3.63 6.08 7.81
CA PHE A 129 -4.39 6.49 6.63
C PHE A 129 -5.80 5.89 6.59
N LEU A 130 -6.00 4.75 7.26
CA LEU A 130 -7.26 4.03 7.25
C LEU A 130 -7.96 4.15 8.61
N PRO A 131 -9.29 4.34 8.61
CA PRO A 131 -10.05 4.49 9.84
C PRO A 131 -9.93 3.26 10.73
N GLU A 132 -9.94 3.49 12.03
CA GLU A 132 -9.97 2.41 13.02
C GLU A 132 -11.22 1.56 12.86
N GLY A 133 -11.11 0.26 13.15
CA GLY A 133 -12.23 -0.67 12.99
C GLY A 133 -12.58 -1.03 11.54
N LEU A 134 -11.78 -0.61 10.55
CA LEU A 134 -11.93 -1.05 9.17
C LEU A 134 -11.45 -2.49 9.00
N GLU A 135 -12.39 -3.37 8.65
CA GLU A 135 -12.13 -4.72 8.19
C GLU A 135 -12.54 -4.85 6.73
N VAL A 136 -11.55 -5.03 5.87
CA VAL A 136 -11.75 -5.27 4.46
C VAL A 136 -10.80 -6.37 4.01
N ARG A 137 -11.23 -7.19 3.06
CA ARG A 137 -10.39 -8.18 2.40
C ARG A 137 -10.44 -7.92 0.90
N VAL A 138 -9.27 -7.87 0.28
CA VAL A 138 -9.11 -7.80 -1.17
C VAL A 138 -9.16 -9.22 -1.71
N LYS A 139 -10.06 -9.49 -2.66
CA LYS A 139 -10.17 -10.78 -3.36
C LYS A 139 -9.23 -10.83 -4.55
N ASP A 140 -9.25 -9.77 -5.34
CA ASP A 140 -8.50 -9.68 -6.58
C ASP A 140 -8.11 -8.24 -6.85
N VAL A 141 -6.98 -8.06 -7.54
CA VAL A 141 -6.54 -6.76 -8.02
C VAL A 141 -6.03 -6.94 -9.43
N ARG A 142 -6.61 -6.19 -10.36
CA ARG A 142 -6.23 -6.22 -11.76
C ARG A 142 -6.00 -4.83 -12.33
N CYS A 143 -5.02 -4.71 -13.21
CA CYS A 143 -4.85 -3.54 -14.06
C CYS A 143 -5.65 -3.71 -15.35
N GLU A 144 -6.55 -2.76 -15.60
CA GLU A 144 -7.33 -2.60 -16.82
C GLU A 144 -7.01 -1.23 -17.42
N GLY A 145 -5.97 -1.16 -18.27
CA GLY A 145 -5.46 0.11 -18.80
C GLY A 145 -4.82 0.97 -17.70
N ARG A 146 -5.32 2.20 -17.49
CA ARG A 146 -4.90 3.11 -16.41
C ARG A 146 -5.76 3.00 -15.14
N TRP A 147 -6.56 1.95 -15.03
CA TRP A 147 -7.39 1.69 -13.85
C TRP A 147 -6.89 0.46 -13.09
N LEU A 148 -6.69 0.62 -11.80
CA LEU A 148 -6.55 -0.49 -10.86
C LEU A 148 -7.93 -0.90 -10.39
N ARG A 149 -8.41 -2.03 -10.88
CA ARG A 149 -9.63 -2.68 -10.42
C ARG A 149 -9.32 -3.49 -9.18
N VAL A 150 -9.88 -3.11 -8.04
CA VAL A 150 -9.74 -3.79 -6.76
C VAL A 150 -11.08 -4.41 -6.41
N GLU A 151 -11.16 -5.73 -6.38
CA GLU A 151 -12.35 -6.45 -5.97
C GLU A 151 -12.29 -6.71 -4.47
N LEU A 152 -13.23 -6.10 -3.75
CA LEU A 152 -13.35 -6.27 -2.32
C LEU A 152 -14.36 -7.37 -2.00
N ALA A 153 -13.99 -8.21 -1.03
CA ALA A 153 -14.94 -9.07 -0.36
C ALA A 153 -15.88 -8.24 0.52
N GLY A 154 -16.83 -8.93 1.16
CA GLY A 154 -17.57 -8.36 2.26
C GLY A 154 -16.62 -7.86 3.36
N GLY A 155 -16.99 -6.74 3.95
CA GLY A 155 -16.22 -6.06 4.96
C GLY A 155 -17.10 -5.19 5.84
N SER A 156 -16.47 -4.56 6.82
CA SER A 156 -17.18 -3.72 7.77
C SER A 156 -16.31 -2.60 8.29
N LEU A 157 -16.96 -1.56 8.79
CA LEU A 157 -16.35 -0.50 9.55
C LEU A 157 -17.06 -0.42 10.89
N ALA A 158 -16.34 -0.64 12.00
CA ALA A 158 -16.89 -0.45 13.32
C ALA A 158 -16.99 1.04 13.68
N ALA A 159 -18.01 1.42 14.45
CA ALA A 159 -18.02 2.71 15.11
C ALA A 159 -16.97 2.68 16.23
N VAL A 160 -15.75 3.10 15.93
CA VAL A 160 -14.76 3.34 16.97
C VAL A 160 -15.15 4.67 17.63
N LEU A 161 -16.02 4.57 18.63
CA LEU A 161 -16.33 5.67 19.53
C LEU A 161 -15.08 5.96 20.36
N ALA A 162 -14.13 6.69 19.76
CA ALA A 162 -13.06 7.33 20.50
C ALA A 162 -13.73 8.33 21.47
N GLY A 163 -13.79 7.95 22.75
CA GLY A 163 -14.26 8.71 23.90
C GLY A 163 -14.91 10.07 23.67
N VAL A 164 -16.24 10.12 23.57
CA VAL A 164 -17.05 11.30 23.91
C VAL A 164 -17.22 11.38 25.45
N ALA A 165 -16.17 11.07 26.19
CA ALA A 165 -16.17 11.01 27.66
C ALA A 165 -15.03 11.84 28.29
N GLY A 166 -14.59 12.90 27.60
CA GLY A 166 -13.48 13.74 28.06
C GLY A 166 -13.62 15.24 27.81
N ALA A 167 -14.82 15.74 27.50
CA ALA A 167 -15.07 17.17 27.35
C ALA A 167 -16.43 17.56 27.97
N ALA A 168 -16.60 17.22 29.25
CA ALA A 168 -17.60 17.81 30.12
C ALA A 168 -17.16 17.63 31.58
N THR A 169 -16.22 18.49 32.01
CA THR A 169 -16.08 19.10 33.35
C THR A 169 -14.79 19.88 33.38
#